data_AF-A0A920VRZ2-F1
#
_entry.id   AF-A0A920VRZ2-F1
#
_cell.length_a   1.000
_cell.length_b   1.000
_cell.length_c   1.000
_cell.angle_alpha   90.00
_cell.angle_beta   90.00
_cell.angle_gamma   90.00
#
_symmetry.space_group_name_H-M   'P 1'
#
loop_
_entity.id
_entity.type
_entity.pdbx_description
1 polymer ?
#
loop_
_entity_poly.entity_id
_entity_poly.type
_entity_poly.pdbx_seq_one_letter_code
_entity_poly.pdbx_strand_id
1 'polypeptide(L)'
;MGTGSSGVRVFTDRGEYTAERLVITAGAWTSGMVPILDDLAVPERQVLAWFKPIDGSLYTPEVFPVFNAYFDEGRYYGFPVYGIPGFKVGGYHHLEEVIDPTCKKRGLNGEDKGCIAFSGRKIFSKSKWHDYDPQDVYVYEYPRRTFHC
;
A
#
# COMPACT_ATOMS: atom_id res chain seq x y z
N MET A 1 -24.77 -44.95 8.22
CA MET A 1 -24.87 -43.99 7.10
C MET A 1 -24.60 -42.62 7.68
N GLY A 2 -23.55 -41.94 7.20
CA GLY A 2 -22.90 -40.82 7.88
C GLY A 2 -23.61 -39.48 7.73
N THR A 3 -23.68 -38.72 8.82
CA THR A 3 -24.09 -37.32 8.84
C THR A 3 -22.88 -36.47 8.46
N GLY A 4 -22.88 -35.90 7.25
CA GLY A 4 -21.82 -35.02 6.79
C GLY A 4 -21.61 -33.85 7.74
N SER A 5 -20.35 -33.55 8.07
CA SER A 5 -19.95 -32.44 8.92
C SER A 5 -20.27 -31.11 8.23
N SER A 6 -21.46 -30.56 8.48
CA SER A 6 -21.84 -29.23 8.02
C SER A 6 -21.19 -28.18 8.93
N GLY A 7 -19.94 -27.82 8.63
CA GLY A 7 -19.20 -26.82 9.38
C GLY A 7 -17.80 -26.60 8.80
N VAL A 8 -17.14 -25.55 9.27
CA VAL A 8 -15.78 -25.19 8.92
C VAL A 8 -14.83 -25.62 10.04
N ARG A 9 -13.66 -26.13 9.66
CA ARG A 9 -12.56 -26.48 10.56
C ARG A 9 -11.36 -25.61 10.22
N VAL A 10 -10.74 -25.01 11.23
CA VAL A 10 -9.54 -24.20 11.10
C VAL A 10 -8.42 -24.85 11.89
N PHE A 11 -7.31 -25.14 11.22
CA PHE A 11 -6.11 -25.69 11.84
C PHE A 11 -5.09 -24.58 12.08
N THR A 12 -4.52 -24.57 13.28
CA THR A 12 -3.45 -23.64 13.69
C THR A 12 -2.34 -24.44 14.38
N ASP A 13 -1.23 -23.77 14.67
CA ASP A 13 -0.15 -24.30 15.51
C ASP A 13 -0.58 -24.58 16.97
N ARG A 14 -1.73 -24.04 17.40
CA ARG A 14 -2.30 -24.23 18.75
C ARG A 14 -3.40 -25.29 18.82
N GLY A 15 -3.84 -25.81 17.67
CA GLY A 15 -4.89 -26.82 17.60
C GLY A 15 -5.95 -26.52 16.55
N GLU A 16 -7.06 -27.24 16.67
CA GLU A 16 -8.19 -27.24 15.75
C GLU A 16 -9.39 -26.49 16.34
N TYR A 17 -10.02 -25.65 15.52
CA TYR A 17 -11.22 -24.90 15.86
C TYR A 17 -12.36 -25.22 14.89
N THR A 18 -13.58 -25.35 15.40
CA THR A 18 -14.78 -25.64 14.60
C THR A 18 -15.78 -24.49 14.65
N ALA A 19 -16.49 -24.24 13.56
CA ALA A 19 -17.56 -23.24 13.48
C ALA A 19 -18.59 -23.63 12.41
N GLU A 20 -19.79 -23.04 12.45
CA GLU A 20 -20.77 -23.22 11.36
C GLU A 20 -20.40 -22.45 10.09
N ARG A 21 -19.77 -21.28 10.25
CA ARG A 21 -19.45 -20.33 9.17
C ARG A 21 -18.07 -19.73 9.39
N LEU A 22 -17.40 -19.37 8.31
CA LEU A 22 -16.10 -18.71 8.30
C LEU A 22 -16.19 -17.42 7.46
N VAL A 23 -15.62 -16.34 7.99
CA VAL A 23 -15.38 -15.09 7.25
C VAL A 23 -13.87 -14.95 7.05
N ILE A 24 -13.45 -14.71 5.81
CA ILE A 24 -12.03 -14.56 5.46
C ILE A 24 -11.76 -13.10 5.14
N THR A 25 -10.90 -12.46 5.94
CA THR A 25 -10.44 -11.06 5.76
C THR A 25 -8.91 -11.00 5.80
N ALA A 26 -8.24 -11.91 5.08
CA ALA A 26 -6.80 -12.13 5.16
C ALA A 26 -5.95 -11.14 4.34
N GLY A 27 -6.55 -10.09 3.78
CA GLY A 27 -5.84 -9.07 3.00
C GLY A 27 -5.06 -9.68 1.83
N ALA A 28 -3.77 -9.37 1.73
CA ALA A 28 -2.88 -9.90 0.69
C ALA A 28 -2.75 -11.44 0.68
N TRP A 29 -3.03 -12.12 1.80
CA TRP A 29 -2.99 -13.59 1.88
C TRP A 29 -4.28 -14.27 1.42
N THR A 30 -5.29 -13.51 0.98
CA THR A 30 -6.62 -14.06 0.68
C THR A 30 -6.59 -15.08 -0.47
N SER A 31 -5.79 -14.86 -1.51
CA SER A 31 -5.63 -15.83 -2.62
C SER A 31 -5.18 -17.20 -2.08
N GLY A 32 -4.11 -17.22 -1.28
CA GLY A 32 -3.60 -18.46 -0.67
C GLY A 32 -4.56 -19.18 0.30
N MET A 33 -5.67 -18.56 0.69
CA MET A 33 -6.72 -19.17 1.52
C MET A 33 -7.99 -19.53 0.75
N VAL A 34 -8.22 -18.92 -0.40
CA VAL A 34 -9.46 -19.02 -1.18
C VAL A 34 -9.10 -19.23 -2.66
N PRO A 35 -8.95 -20.49 -3.12
CA PRO A 35 -8.38 -20.79 -4.44
C PRO A 35 -9.09 -20.13 -5.63
N ILE A 36 -10.40 -19.88 -5.54
CA ILE A 36 -11.14 -19.16 -6.59
C ILE A 36 -10.70 -17.70 -6.75
N LEU A 37 -9.92 -17.16 -5.81
CA LEU A 37 -9.40 -15.80 -5.83
C LEU A 37 -7.92 -15.73 -6.27
N ASP A 38 -7.29 -16.83 -6.65
CA ASP A 38 -5.85 -16.87 -6.98
C ASP A 38 -5.47 -15.83 -8.04
N ASP A 39 -6.23 -15.76 -9.13
CA ASP A 39 -5.99 -14.80 -10.22
C ASP A 39 -6.70 -13.44 -10.02
N LEU A 40 -7.52 -13.30 -8.97
CA LEU A 40 -8.35 -12.12 -8.72
C LEU A 40 -7.85 -11.24 -7.57
N ALA A 41 -7.13 -11.81 -6.62
CA ALA A 41 -6.63 -11.14 -5.42
C ALA A 41 -5.09 -11.19 -5.40
N VAL A 42 -4.47 -10.71 -6.48
CA VAL A 42 -3.02 -10.71 -6.67
C VAL A 42 -2.39 -9.58 -5.83
N PRO A 43 -1.50 -9.89 -4.87
CA PRO A 43 -0.83 -8.88 -4.07
C PRO A 43 0.14 -8.04 -4.89
N GLU A 44 0.15 -6.74 -4.63
CA GLU A 44 1.06 -5.82 -5.29
C GLU A 44 1.78 -4.97 -4.24
N ARG A 45 3.10 -4.85 -4.38
CA ARG A 45 3.87 -3.96 -3.54
C ARG A 45 3.51 -2.52 -3.89
N GLN A 46 3.25 -1.69 -2.89
CA GLN A 46 3.09 -0.25 -3.09
C GLN A 46 4.09 0.48 -2.21
N VAL A 47 4.70 1.53 -2.77
CA VAL A 47 5.63 2.37 -2.02
C VAL A 47 5.04 3.77 -1.90
N LEU A 48 5.19 4.36 -0.73
CA LEU A 48 4.80 5.73 -0.44
C LEU A 48 5.89 6.40 0.40
N ALA A 49 5.98 7.71 0.31
CA ALA A 49 7.01 8.50 0.98
C ALA A 49 6.40 9.66 1.74
N TRP A 50 7.04 10.04 2.84
CA TRP A 50 6.84 11.35 3.45
C TRP A 50 7.97 12.27 3.00
N PHE A 51 7.60 13.47 2.57
CA PHE A 51 8.52 14.47 2.09
C PHE A 51 8.55 15.61 3.09
N LYS A 52 9.73 15.91 3.62
CA LYS A 52 9.92 17.08 4.49
C LYS A 52 10.00 18.35 3.62
N PRO A 53 9.01 19.26 3.71
CA PRO A 53 9.06 20.50 2.95
C PRO A 53 10.07 21.47 3.57
N ILE A 54 10.62 22.40 2.76
CA ILE A 54 11.40 23.54 3.29
C ILE A 54 10.50 24.40 4.16
N ASP A 55 9.30 24.68 3.66
CA ASP A 55 8.28 25.46 4.33
C ASP A 55 7.07 24.56 4.62
N GLY A 56 7.00 24.07 5.86
CA GLY A 56 5.90 23.22 6.32
C GLY A 56 4.55 23.91 6.35
N SER A 57 4.50 25.25 6.39
CA SER A 57 3.25 26.00 6.42
C SER A 57 2.44 25.84 5.13
N LEU A 58 3.08 25.48 4.02
CA LEU A 58 2.43 25.24 2.73
C LEU A 58 1.79 23.85 2.61
N TYR A 59 2.01 22.98 3.60
CA TYR A 59 1.59 21.57 3.55
C TYR A 59 0.73 21.18 4.75
N THR A 60 0.11 22.15 5.43
CA THR A 60 -0.81 21.87 6.54
C THR A 60 -2.20 21.52 6.01
N PRO A 61 -3.05 20.83 6.80
CA PRO A 61 -4.41 20.48 6.39
C PRO A 61 -5.29 21.68 5.98
N GLU A 62 -4.99 22.88 6.48
CA GLU A 62 -5.75 24.10 6.21
C GLU A 62 -5.49 24.68 4.81
N VAL A 63 -4.30 24.45 4.25
CA VAL A 63 -3.88 25.05 2.97
C VAL A 63 -3.52 24.03 1.89
N PHE A 64 -3.32 22.77 2.28
CA PHE A 64 -2.90 21.71 1.37
C PHE A 64 -3.91 20.54 1.36
N PRO A 65 -4.63 20.32 0.25
CA PRO A 65 -5.69 19.33 0.21
C PRO A 65 -5.13 17.90 0.12
N VAL A 66 -5.94 16.94 0.55
CA VAL A 66 -5.80 15.55 0.08
C VAL A 66 -6.08 15.54 -1.42
N PHE A 67 -5.19 14.92 -2.21
CA PHE A 67 -5.32 14.94 -3.65
C PHE A 67 -5.21 13.55 -4.28
N ASN A 68 -5.78 13.45 -5.47
CA ASN A 68 -5.55 12.39 -6.43
C ASN A 68 -5.25 13.07 -7.77
N ALA A 69 -4.11 12.77 -8.38
CA ALA A 69 -3.62 13.45 -9.57
C ALA A 69 -3.17 12.44 -10.63
N TYR A 70 -3.37 12.80 -11.89
CA TYR A 70 -2.92 12.05 -13.05
C TYR A 70 -1.86 12.88 -13.79
N PHE A 71 -0.73 12.24 -14.09
CA PHE A 71 0.35 12.74 -14.93
C PHE A 71 0.66 11.72 -16.03
N ASP A 72 1.45 12.10 -17.02
CA ASP A 72 1.88 11.19 -18.10
C ASP A 72 2.64 9.98 -17.54
N GLU A 73 3.33 10.16 -16.41
CA GLU A 73 4.13 9.15 -15.72
C GLU A 73 3.33 8.32 -14.71
N GLY A 74 2.04 8.58 -14.53
CA GLY A 74 1.15 7.76 -13.70
C GLY A 74 0.22 8.52 -12.78
N ARG A 75 -0.49 7.76 -11.94
CA ARG A 75 -1.47 8.28 -10.97
C ARG A 75 -0.84 8.35 -9.59
N TYR A 76 -1.06 9.46 -8.91
CA TYR A 76 -0.52 9.71 -7.57
C TYR A 76 -1.60 10.21 -6.63
N TYR A 77 -1.40 9.99 -5.34
CA TYR A 77 -2.22 10.54 -4.29
C TYR A 77 -1.33 11.10 -3.18
N GLY A 78 -1.85 12.04 -2.41
CA GLY A 78 -1.09 12.58 -1.30
C GLY A 78 -1.93 13.25 -0.24
N PHE A 79 -1.28 13.50 0.89
CA PHE A 79 -1.87 14.05 2.10
C PHE A 79 -0.98 15.17 2.64
N PRO A 80 -1.58 16.20 3.28
CA PRO A 80 -0.83 17.19 4.04
C PRO A 80 -0.02 16.53 5.18
N VAL A 81 0.85 17.33 5.79
CA VAL A 81 1.52 16.98 7.04
C VAL A 81 0.45 16.73 8.11
N TYR A 82 0.36 15.48 8.57
CA TYR A 82 -0.61 15.08 9.58
C TYR A 82 -0.10 13.90 10.40
N GLY A 83 0.14 14.12 11.70
CA GLY A 83 0.61 13.12 12.66
C GLY A 83 2.07 12.67 12.50
N ILE A 84 2.55 12.57 11.26
CA ILE A 84 3.93 12.19 10.90
C ILE A 84 4.57 13.40 10.20
N PRO A 85 5.82 13.76 10.53
CA PRO A 85 6.55 14.82 9.83
C PRO A 85 6.65 14.58 8.32
N GLY A 86 6.38 15.63 7.54
CA GLY A 86 6.39 15.58 6.08
C GLY A 86 5.00 15.31 5.48
N PHE A 87 4.80 15.72 4.23
CA PHE A 87 3.57 15.43 3.49
C PHE A 87 3.71 14.06 2.81
N LYS A 88 2.62 13.31 2.75
CA LYS A 88 2.64 11.94 2.21
C LYS A 88 2.35 11.95 0.72
N VAL A 89 3.07 11.15 -0.06
CA VAL A 89 2.71 10.82 -1.45
C VAL A 89 2.86 9.33 -1.70
N GLY A 90 1.92 8.75 -2.42
CA GLY A 90 2.04 7.41 -2.98
C GLY A 90 1.73 7.41 -4.47
N GLY A 91 2.43 6.55 -5.21
CA GLY A 91 2.10 6.24 -6.60
C GLY A 91 1.16 5.04 -6.63
N TYR A 92 0.10 5.10 -7.44
CA TYR A 92 -0.65 3.90 -7.78
C TYR A 92 0.18 3.07 -8.75
N HIS A 93 0.22 1.76 -8.53
CA HIS A 93 0.84 0.82 -9.46
C HIS A 93 2.28 1.18 -9.84
N HIS A 94 3.05 1.72 -8.88
CA HIS A 94 4.34 2.37 -9.14
C HIS A 94 5.29 1.56 -10.04
N LEU A 95 5.46 0.25 -9.78
CA LEU A 95 6.27 -0.70 -10.56
C LEU A 95 5.48 -1.95 -10.97
N GLU A 96 4.17 -1.99 -10.69
CA GLU A 96 3.30 -3.17 -10.91
C GLU A 96 3.86 -4.48 -10.31
N GLU A 97 4.67 -4.39 -9.25
CA GLU A 97 5.42 -5.51 -8.68
C GLU A 97 4.48 -6.47 -7.95
N VAL A 98 4.18 -7.60 -8.62
CA VAL A 98 3.48 -8.73 -7.99
C VAL A 98 4.42 -9.39 -6.99
N ILE A 99 3.93 -9.55 -5.76
CA ILE A 99 4.72 -10.14 -4.67
C ILE A 99 4.02 -11.34 -4.04
N ASP A 100 4.83 -12.23 -3.47
CA ASP A 100 4.37 -13.17 -2.46
C ASP A 100 4.30 -12.41 -1.12
N PRO A 101 3.11 -12.29 -0.49
CA PRO A 101 2.94 -11.53 0.75
C PRO A 101 3.66 -12.19 1.94
N THR A 102 4.09 -13.45 1.82
CA THR A 102 4.93 -14.12 2.83
C THR A 102 6.40 -13.72 2.74
N CYS A 103 6.84 -13.15 1.60
CA CYS A 103 8.22 -12.73 1.39
C CYS A 103 8.51 -11.38 2.06
N LYS A 104 9.54 -11.32 2.92
CA LYS A 104 9.90 -10.11 3.69
C LYS A 104 10.70 -9.06 2.91
N LYS A 105 10.49 -8.89 1.60
CA LYS A 105 11.21 -7.84 0.84
C LYS A 105 10.66 -6.44 1.17
N ARG A 106 11.20 -5.86 2.24
CA ARG A 106 10.77 -4.56 2.81
C ARG A 106 11.68 -3.39 2.47
N GLY A 107 12.77 -3.62 1.72
CA GLY A 107 13.73 -2.59 1.37
C GLY A 107 13.24 -1.73 0.21
N LEU A 108 13.58 -0.45 0.25
CA LEU A 108 13.46 0.46 -0.89
C LEU A 108 14.63 0.25 -1.83
N ASN A 109 14.36 0.11 -3.13
CA ASN A 109 15.36 0.09 -4.18
C ASN A 109 15.48 1.49 -4.84
N GLY A 110 16.37 1.62 -5.83
CA GLY A 110 16.57 2.88 -6.55
C GLY A 110 15.39 3.30 -7.44
N GLU A 111 14.67 2.32 -8.01
CA GLU A 111 13.52 2.54 -8.89
C GLU A 111 12.33 3.09 -8.09
N ASP A 112 12.06 2.55 -6.90
CA ASP A 112 11.05 3.05 -5.96
C ASP A 112 11.23 4.54 -5.70
N LYS A 113 12.47 4.93 -5.38
CA LYS A 113 12.85 6.33 -5.10
C LYS A 113 12.67 7.18 -6.34
N GLY A 114 13.02 6.67 -7.53
CA GLY A 114 12.85 7.36 -8.80
C GLY A 114 11.40 7.74 -9.09
N CYS A 115 10.49 6.76 -9.02
CA CYS A 115 9.06 6.95 -9.28
C CYS A 115 8.43 7.93 -8.28
N ILE A 116 8.74 7.78 -6.99
CA ILE A 116 8.13 8.62 -5.95
C ILE A 116 8.74 10.03 -5.93
N ALA A 117 10.06 10.17 -6.11
CA ALA A 117 10.69 11.49 -6.16
C ALA A 117 10.25 12.32 -7.38
N PHE A 118 9.84 11.67 -8.48
CA PHE A 118 9.27 12.38 -9.62
C PHE A 118 7.99 13.13 -9.24
N SER A 119 7.08 12.46 -8.54
CA SER A 119 5.78 13.05 -8.15
C SER A 119 5.95 14.31 -7.31
N GLY A 120 6.80 14.29 -6.29
CA GLY A 120 6.99 15.49 -5.49
C GLY A 120 7.63 16.63 -6.30
N ARG A 121 8.45 16.37 -7.34
CA ARG A 121 9.09 17.43 -8.15
C ARG A 121 8.07 18.18 -9.01
N LYS A 122 7.16 17.44 -9.64
CA LYS A 122 6.12 18.02 -10.50
C LYS A 122 5.01 18.68 -9.71
N ILE A 123 4.61 18.08 -8.60
CA ILE A 123 3.56 18.63 -7.76
C ILE A 123 4.12 19.83 -6.95
N PHE A 124 5.43 19.88 -6.66
CA PHE A 124 6.00 20.90 -5.77
C PHE A 124 7.36 21.47 -6.22
N SER A 125 7.31 22.56 -6.99
CA SER A 125 8.48 23.28 -7.52
C SER A 125 9.34 24.03 -6.48
N LYS A 126 8.90 24.11 -5.21
CA LYS A 126 9.57 24.89 -4.13
C LYS A 126 10.19 24.05 -3.01
N SER A 127 10.34 22.74 -3.17
CA SER A 127 10.97 21.86 -2.18
C SER A 127 12.45 21.63 -2.54
N LYS A 128 13.38 21.69 -1.56
CA LYS A 128 14.79 21.35 -1.75
C LYS A 128 14.92 19.85 -1.62
N TRP A 129 15.37 19.23 -2.69
CA TRP A 129 15.43 17.78 -2.87
C TRP A 129 16.64 17.08 -2.22
N HIS A 130 17.61 17.85 -1.74
CA HIS A 130 18.95 17.33 -1.42
C HIS A 130 19.10 16.78 0.00
N ASP A 131 18.07 16.87 0.85
CA ASP A 131 18.13 16.43 2.26
C ASP A 131 17.22 15.22 2.54
N TYR A 132 17.01 14.35 1.54
CA TYR A 132 16.20 13.13 1.68
C TYR A 132 16.97 12.08 2.51
N ASP A 133 16.46 11.75 3.69
CA ASP A 133 16.90 10.58 4.44
C ASP A 133 16.10 9.35 3.97
N PRO A 134 16.75 8.27 3.49
CA PRO A 134 16.10 7.00 3.17
C PRO A 134 15.21 6.42 4.27
N GLN A 135 15.32 6.88 5.52
CA GLN A 135 14.48 6.47 6.65
C GLN A 135 13.07 7.08 6.65
N ASP A 136 12.80 8.11 5.84
CA ASP A 136 11.51 8.82 5.80
C ASP A 136 10.48 8.17 4.84
N VAL A 137 10.77 6.96 4.32
CA VAL A 137 9.95 6.26 3.34
C VAL A 137 9.57 4.88 3.82
N TYR A 138 8.26 4.60 3.78
CA TYR A 138 7.69 3.35 4.28
C TYR A 138 6.98 2.61 3.13
N VAL A 139 7.23 1.31 3.05
CA VAL A 139 6.60 0.41 2.08
C VAL A 139 5.30 -0.15 2.69
N TYR A 140 4.20 -0.12 1.94
CA TYR A 140 2.91 -0.71 2.33
C TYR A 140 2.41 -1.65 1.24
N GLU A 141 2.05 -2.88 1.59
CA GLU A 141 1.57 -3.88 0.64
C GLU A 141 0.03 -3.86 0.57
N TYR A 142 -0.55 -3.77 -0.62
CA TYR A 142 -2.00 -3.82 -0.83
C TYR A 142 -2.37 -4.97 -1.78
N PRO A 143 -3.46 -5.72 -1.52
CA PRO A 143 -4.05 -6.59 -2.54
C PRO A 143 -4.70 -5.76 -3.65
N ARG A 144 -4.48 -6.09 -4.92
CA ARG A 144 -5.21 -5.45 -6.02
C ARG A 144 -6.71 -5.77 -5.94
N ARG A 145 -7.55 -4.73 -5.85
CA ARG A 145 -8.81 -4.61 -6.60
C ARG A 145 -9.07 -3.15 -6.93
N THR A 146 -9.25 -2.88 -8.22
CA THR A 146 -9.96 -1.71 -8.72
C THR A 146 -11.43 -1.84 -8.28
N PHE A 147 -11.84 -1.05 -7.29
CA PHE A 147 -13.25 -0.71 -7.15
C PHE A 147 -13.57 0.22 -8.31
N HIS A 148 -14.29 -0.29 -9.32
CA HIS A 148 -15.06 0.61 -10.18
C HIS A 148 -16.27 1.04 -9.35
N CYS A 149 -16.33 2.33 -9.07
CA CYS A 149 -17.52 3.00 -8.54
C CYS A 149 -18.62 3.00 -9.60
#